data_AF-A0A383DCZ4-F1
#
_entry.id   AF-A0A383DCZ4-F1
#
_cell.length_a   1.000
_cell.length_b   1.000
_cell.length_c   1.000
_cell.angle_alpha   90.00
_cell.angle_beta   90.00
_cell.angle_gamma   90.00
#
_symmetry.space_group_name_H-M   'P 1'
#
loop_
_entity.id
_entity.type
_entity.pdbx_description
1 polymer ?
#
loop_
_entity_poly.entity_id
_entity_poly.type
_entity_poly.pdbx_seq_one_letter_code
_entity_poly.pdbx_strand_id
1 'polypeptide(L)'
;ILMESKDEFTGPVNLGNSNEITIKQLAMKVIELTKSNSKLSYLPLPENDPVRRQPDISLADKILGWEPTVELEEGLKHTIQDFSVIISSLDLDNKPERLEKYLKKTVTESP
;
A
#
# COMPACT_ATOMS: atom_id res chain seq x y z
N ILE A 1 8.75 19.01 -7.44
CA ILE A 1 9.78 17.96 -7.65
C ILE A 1 9.98 17.65 -9.13
N LEU A 2 9.16 16.84 -9.82
CA LEU A 2 9.36 16.60 -11.27
C LEU A 2 9.04 17.83 -12.13
N MET A 3 7.99 18.58 -11.79
CA MET A 3 7.66 19.87 -12.44
C MET A 3 8.68 20.98 -12.17
N GLU A 4 9.63 20.75 -11.26
CA GLU A 4 10.69 21.70 -10.89
C GLU A 4 12.08 21.19 -11.33
N SER A 5 12.14 20.02 -11.98
CA SER A 5 13.39 19.51 -12.53
C SER A 5 13.82 20.33 -13.74
N LYS A 6 15.13 20.38 -14.02
CA LYS A 6 15.66 21.13 -15.17
C LYS A 6 15.00 20.68 -16.47
N ASP A 7 14.67 21.63 -17.34
CA ASP A 7 14.06 21.38 -18.66
C ASP A 7 14.87 20.43 -19.57
N GLU A 8 16.15 20.20 -19.23
CA GLU A 8 17.06 19.29 -19.93
C GLU A 8 16.77 17.80 -19.68
N PHE A 9 16.09 17.44 -18.59
CA PHE A 9 15.76 16.05 -18.29
C PHE A 9 14.36 15.69 -18.80
N THR A 10 14.32 14.79 -19.78
CA THR A 10 13.09 14.18 -20.27
C THR A 10 13.17 12.66 -20.13
N GLY A 11 12.26 12.04 -19.38
CA GLY A 11 12.21 10.59 -19.24
C GLY A 11 11.41 10.13 -18.03
N PRO A 12 11.07 8.82 -17.96
CA PRO A 12 10.42 8.25 -16.80
C PRO A 12 11.39 8.22 -15.60
N VAL A 13 10.86 8.50 -14.41
CA VAL A 13 11.58 8.38 -13.14
C VAL A 13 10.77 7.48 -12.22
N ASN A 14 11.39 6.39 -11.74
CA ASN A 14 10.75 5.52 -10.77
C ASN A 14 10.70 6.21 -9.41
N LEU A 15 9.51 6.27 -8.80
CA LEU A 15 9.32 6.68 -7.42
C LEU A 15 8.75 5.50 -6.65
N GLY A 16 9.37 5.17 -5.53
CA GLY A 16 8.93 4.08 -4.67
C GLY A 16 9.92 3.81 -3.55
N ASN A 17 9.73 2.70 -2.86
CA ASN A 17 10.64 2.25 -1.81
C ASN A 17 11.43 1.03 -2.29
N SER A 18 12.76 1.12 -2.26
CA SER A 18 13.65 0.02 -2.65
C SER A 18 13.82 -1.03 -1.55
N ASN A 19 13.33 -0.78 -0.33
CA ASN A 19 13.27 -1.78 0.74
C ASN A 19 12.18 -2.81 0.42
N GLU A 20 12.62 -4.05 0.14
CA GLU A 20 11.72 -5.14 -0.23
C GLU A 20 11.06 -5.78 1.00
N ILE A 21 9.78 -6.13 0.87
CA ILE A 21 9.03 -6.88 1.88
C ILE A 21 8.14 -7.92 1.20
N THR A 22 8.01 -9.10 1.82
CA THR A 22 7.07 -10.12 1.33
C THR A 22 5.63 -9.79 1.73
N ILE A 23 4.65 -10.23 0.94
CA ILE A 23 3.21 -10.11 1.29
C ILE A 23 2.91 -10.76 2.64
N LYS A 24 3.56 -11.88 2.97
CA LYS A 24 3.41 -12.54 4.27
C LYS A 24 3.86 -11.63 5.42
N GLN A 25 5.04 -11.01 5.31
CA GLN A 25 5.54 -10.08 6.33
C GLN A 25 4.64 -8.86 6.47
N LEU A 26 4.19 -8.29 5.35
CA LEU A 26 3.26 -7.15 5.36
C LEU A 26 1.94 -7.52 6.07
N ALA A 27 1.34 -8.66 5.73
CA ALA A 27 0.10 -9.13 6.36
C ALA A 27 0.27 -9.39 7.87
N MET A 28 1.38 -10.00 8.29
CA MET A 28 1.69 -10.19 9.71
C MET A 28 1.85 -8.85 10.45
N LYS A 29 2.56 -7.88 9.85
CA LYS A 29 2.75 -6.54 10.42
C LYS A 29 1.41 -5.82 10.61
N VAL A 30 0.48 -5.94 9.65
CA VAL A 30 -0.87 -5.37 9.78
C VAL A 30 -1.64 -6.01 10.92
N ILE A 31 -1.62 -7.35 11.05
CA ILE A 31 -2.27 -8.07 12.16
C ILE A 31 -1.71 -7.60 13.52
N GLU A 32 -0.38 -7.50 13.62
CA GLU A 32 0.32 -7.04 14.82
C GLU A 32 -0.08 -5.61 15.20
N LEU A 33 0.04 -4.66 14.28
CA LEU A 33 -0.23 -3.24 14.54
C LEU A 33 -1.71 -2.97 14.87
N THR A 34 -2.63 -3.74 14.28
CA THR A 34 -4.07 -3.61 14.53
C THR A 34 -4.55 -4.43 15.73
N LYS A 35 -3.71 -5.29 16.30
CA LYS A 35 -4.08 -6.28 17.33
C LYS A 35 -5.26 -7.16 16.90
N SER A 36 -5.34 -7.48 15.61
CA SER A 36 -6.44 -8.25 15.05
C SER A 36 -6.34 -9.73 15.39
N ASN A 37 -7.50 -10.40 15.50
CA ASN A 37 -7.60 -11.86 15.59
C ASN A 37 -7.66 -12.56 14.22
N SER A 38 -7.47 -11.81 13.12
CA SER A 38 -7.48 -12.35 11.76
C SER A 38 -6.43 -13.44 11.58
N LYS A 39 -6.78 -14.48 10.83
CA LYS A 39 -5.87 -15.57 10.45
C LYS A 39 -5.43 -15.40 8.99
N LEU A 40 -4.20 -15.79 8.69
CA LEU A 40 -3.73 -15.84 7.30
C LEU A 40 -4.33 -17.04 6.58
N SER A 41 -4.89 -16.79 5.39
CA SER A 41 -5.22 -17.82 4.40
C SER A 41 -4.30 -17.69 3.19
N TYR A 42 -3.97 -18.81 2.56
CA TYR A 42 -3.12 -18.86 1.37
C TYR A 42 -3.98 -19.26 0.19
N LEU A 43 -4.03 -18.40 -0.81
CA LEU A 43 -4.78 -18.59 -2.05
C LEU A 43 -3.81 -18.66 -3.24
N PRO A 44 -4.22 -19.23 -4.38
CA PRO A 44 -3.41 -19.21 -5.60
C PRO A 44 -3.02 -17.77 -6.00
N LEU A 45 -1.83 -17.61 -6.55
CA LEU A 45 -1.40 -16.35 -7.14
C LEU A 45 -2.22 -16.06 -8.40
N PRO A 46 -2.73 -14.83 -8.61
CA PRO A 46 -3.35 -14.46 -9.88
C PRO A 46 -2.37 -14.64 -11.05
N GLU A 47 -2.85 -15.12 -12.20
CA GLU A 47 -2.03 -15.50 -13.35
C GLU A 47 -1.08 -14.38 -13.83
N ASN A 48 -1.50 -13.12 -13.72
CA ASN A 48 -0.77 -11.96 -14.20
C ASN A 48 -0.07 -11.16 -13.10
N ASP A 49 0.01 -11.68 -11.87
CA ASP A 49 0.64 -10.95 -10.77
C ASP A 49 2.15 -11.21 -10.71
N PRO A 50 3.00 -10.17 -10.81
CA PRO A 50 4.44 -10.33 -10.66
C PRO A 50 4.80 -10.75 -9.23
N VAL A 51 5.67 -11.75 -9.13
CA VAL A 51 6.15 -12.30 -7.85
C VAL A 51 7.07 -11.36 -7.07
N ARG A 52 7.61 -10.34 -7.73
CA ARG A 52 8.61 -9.43 -7.18
C ARG A 52 8.38 -8.01 -7.68
N ARG A 53 8.48 -7.02 -6.77
CA ARG A 53 8.41 -5.59 -7.08
C ARG A 53 9.44 -4.84 -6.23
N GLN A 54 10.50 -4.33 -6.85
CA GLN A 54 11.52 -3.51 -6.22
C GLN A 54 11.99 -2.45 -7.22
N PRO A 55 11.58 -1.18 -7.10
CA PRO A 55 11.99 -0.13 -8.01
C PRO A 55 13.46 0.23 -7.79
N ASP A 56 14.20 0.42 -8.88
CA ASP A 56 15.47 1.15 -8.86
C ASP A 56 15.17 2.66 -8.88
N ILE A 57 15.50 3.34 -7.78
CA ILE A 57 15.25 4.77 -7.56
C ILE A 57 16.53 5.62 -7.72
N SER A 58 17.63 5.04 -8.21
CA SER A 58 18.92 5.75 -8.38
C SER A 58 18.78 7.03 -9.21
N LEU A 59 17.85 7.02 -10.18
CA LEU A 59 17.58 8.18 -11.03
C LEU A 59 16.81 9.29 -10.28
N ALA A 60 15.92 8.92 -9.37
CA ALA A 60 15.14 9.88 -8.57
C ALA A 60 16.04 10.64 -7.60
N ASP A 61 16.96 9.94 -6.93
CA ASP A 61 17.98 10.57 -6.09
C ASP A 61 18.87 11.51 -6.92
N LYS A 62 19.43 11.01 -8.02
CA LYS A 62 20.38 11.79 -8.84
C LYS A 62 19.79 13.05 -9.48
N ILE A 63 18.56 12.97 -10.00
CA ILE A 63 17.96 14.06 -10.79
C ILE A 63 17.07 14.95 -9.94
N LEU A 64 16.39 14.38 -8.95
CA LEU A 64 15.40 15.09 -8.14
C LEU A 64 15.87 15.34 -6.70
N GLY A 65 16.97 14.74 -6.26
CA GLY A 65 17.35 14.73 -4.85
C GLY A 65 16.30 14.07 -3.97
N TRP A 66 15.55 13.11 -4.53
CA TRP A 66 14.39 12.51 -3.89
C TRP A 66 14.68 11.10 -3.42
N GLU A 67 14.26 10.81 -2.19
CA GLU A 67 14.21 9.48 -1.59
C GLU A 67 12.95 9.33 -0.72
N PRO A 68 12.44 8.12 -0.49
CA PRO A 68 11.35 7.90 0.45
C PRO A 68 11.81 8.20 1.88
N THR A 69 11.10 9.06 2.60
CA THR A 69 11.44 9.47 3.98
C THR A 69 10.57 8.82 5.05
N VAL A 70 9.51 8.11 4.64
CA VAL A 70 8.57 7.43 5.53
C VAL A 70 8.82 5.93 5.48
N GLU A 71 9.23 5.37 6.61
CA GLU A 71 9.40 3.93 6.78
C GLU A 71 8.05 3.20 6.73
N LEU A 72 8.07 1.94 6.32
CA LEU A 72 6.85 1.14 6.12
C LEU A 72 5.96 1.12 7.36
N GLU A 73 6.53 0.89 8.54
CA GLU A 73 5.75 0.81 9.78
C GLU A 73 5.05 2.13 10.11
N GLU A 74 5.71 3.26 9.86
CA GLU A 74 5.13 4.58 10.09
C GLU A 74 4.00 4.86 9.11
N GLY A 75 4.20 4.54 7.82
CA GLY A 75 3.14 4.62 6.81
C GLY A 75 1.93 3.75 7.16
N LEU A 76 2.16 2.54 7.70
CA LEU A 76 1.09 1.66 8.17
C LEU A 76 0.33 2.25 9.36
N LYS A 77 1.01 2.87 10.33
CA LYS A 77 0.35 3.53 11.48
C LYS A 77 -0.56 4.67 11.03
N HIS A 78 -0.08 5.53 10.12
CA HIS A 78 -0.91 6.59 9.53
C HIS A 78 -2.13 6.01 8.81
N THR A 79 -1.92 4.98 7.99
CA THR A 79 -3.01 4.31 7.27
C THR A 79 -4.06 3.74 8.24
N ILE A 80 -3.63 3.04 9.30
CA ILE A 80 -4.52 2.47 10.32
C ILE A 80 -5.31 3.58 11.03
N GLN A 81 -4.68 4.69 11.36
CA GLN A 81 -5.33 5.84 11.98
C GLN A 81 -6.43 6.41 11.05
N ASP A 82 -6.12 6.60 9.77
CA ASP A 82 -7.08 7.10 8.78
C ASP A 82 -8.30 6.19 8.67
N PHE A 83 -8.09 4.87 8.57
CA PHE A 83 -9.19 3.90 8.54
C PHE A 83 -9.99 3.88 9.86
N SER A 84 -9.35 4.07 11.01
CA SER A 84 -10.02 4.13 12.31
C SER A 84 -10.97 5.32 12.41
N VAL A 85 -10.56 6.49 11.90
CA VAL A 85 -11.41 7.68 11.80
C VAL A 85 -12.57 7.45 10.83
N ILE A 86 -12.28 6.90 9.65
CA ILE A 86 -13.32 6.59 8.66
C ILE A 86 -14.37 5.67 9.26
N ILE A 87 -13.97 4.56 9.89
CA ILE A 87 -14.87 3.58 10.50
C ILE A 87 -15.69 4.22 11.63
N SER A 88 -15.07 5.06 12.47
CA SER A 88 -15.75 5.72 13.59
C SER A 88 -16.72 6.82 13.15
N SER A 89 -16.46 7.44 11.99
CA SER A 89 -17.33 8.48 11.39
C SER A 89 -18.40 7.91 10.46
N LEU A 90 -18.25 6.66 10.03
CA LEU A 90 -19.26 5.93 9.28
C LEU A 90 -20.29 5.40 10.26
N ASP A 91 -21.53 5.86 10.11
CA ASP A 91 -22.70 5.17 10.62
C ASP A 91 -22.91 3.88 9.80
N LEU A 92 -22.07 2.88 10.07
CA LEU A 92 -22.08 1.57 9.42
C LEU A 92 -23.39 0.83 9.69
N ASP A 93 -24.05 1.15 10.79
CA ASP A 93 -25.32 0.56 11.20
C ASP A 93 -26.50 1.04 10.32
N ASN A 94 -26.44 2.27 9.79
CA ASN A 94 -27.52 2.84 8.98
C ASN A 94 -27.38 2.68 7.46
N LYS A 95 -26.27 2.13 6.93
CA LYS A 95 -26.06 1.90 5.48
C LYS A 95 -25.25 0.62 5.17
N PRO A 96 -25.87 -0.57 5.33
CA PRO A 96 -25.20 -1.86 5.16
C PRO A 96 -24.64 -2.11 3.75
N GLU A 97 -25.15 -1.43 2.72
CA GLU A 97 -24.62 -1.50 1.35
C GLU A 97 -23.16 -1.00 1.23
N ARG A 98 -22.71 -0.13 2.14
CA ARG A 98 -21.32 0.33 2.18
C ARG A 98 -20.38 -0.76 2.69
N LEU A 99 -20.80 -1.54 3.68
CA LEU A 99 -20.05 -2.72 4.14
C LEU A 99 -19.86 -3.70 2.99
N GLU A 100 -20.89 -3.95 2.18
CA GLU A 100 -20.74 -4.79 0.99
C GLU A 100 -19.75 -4.20 -0.03
N LYS A 101 -19.83 -2.90 -0.32
CA LYS A 101 -18.90 -2.24 -1.26
C LYS A 101 -17.44 -2.33 -0.81
N TYR A 102 -17.17 -2.18 0.49
CA TYR A 102 -15.82 -2.16 1.05
C TYR A 102 -15.29 -3.57 1.42
N LEU A 103 -16.17 -4.55 1.67
CA LEU A 103 -15.79 -5.90 2.11
C LEU A 103 -15.94 -6.98 1.03
N LYS A 104 -16.88 -6.86 0.07
CA LYS A 104 -16.98 -7.84 -1.04
C LYS A 104 -15.81 -7.70 -2.02
N LYS A 105 -15.31 -6.48 -2.25
CA LYS A 105 -14.18 -6.25 -3.16
C LYS A 105 -12.87 -6.92 -2.70
N THR A 106 -12.78 -7.32 -1.43
CA THR A 106 -11.63 -8.00 -0.84
C THR A 106 -11.71 -9.53 -0.91
N VAL A 107 -12.84 -10.11 -1.29
CA VAL A 107 -13.06 -11.57 -1.29
C VAL A 107 -13.45 -12.12 -2.67
N THR A 108 -14.02 -11.31 -3.56
CA THR A 108 -14.55 -11.78 -4.85
C THR A 108 -13.87 -11.10 -6.04
N GLU A 109 -12.57 -11.28 -6.22
CA GLU A 109 -11.97 -11.29 -7.56
C GLU A 109 -10.94 -12.42 -7.63
N SER A 110 -11.46 -13.63 -7.88
CA SER A 110 -10.75 -14.69 -8.60
C SER A 110 -11.80 -15.38 -9.47
N PRO A 111 -11.61 -15.49 -10.79
CA PRO A 111 -12.33 -16.46 -11.61
C PRO A 111 -12.04 -17.89 -11.14
#